data_AF-A0A5D4JPK2-F1
#
_entry.id   AF-A0A5D4JPK2-F1
#
_cell.length_a   1.000
_cell.length_b   1.000
_cell.length_c   1.000
_cell.angle_alpha   90.00
_cell.angle_beta   90.00
_cell.angle_gamma   90.00
#
_symmetry.space_group_name_H-M   'P 1'
#
loop_
_entity.id
_entity.type
_entity.pdbx_description
1 polymer ?
#
loop_
_entity_poly.entity_id
_entity_poly.type
_entity_poly.pdbx_seq_one_letter_code
_entity_poly.pdbx_strand_id
1 'polypeptide(L)'
;MLATLMMSPERVVSVDYLIEEVWNGDPPSTGRAQIAICVAALRKVFRTVGVPQQVIVTAAPGYKLVTDGHIIDTAEFTRRVESAQRAMEQGGRGQAIALLRDALRLWRGPALDGVSSRAAETEAMRLEEQRLLAIEQYMALRLKVGEHQTLLSELSTLVRENPLRERFLAQLMQAQYRSGQRVEALRTFREGRREFVAELGLEPGTELQELHHAVLRDDSAVLGPAAGPASAALTSAEPSGNWPSPAQLPSNIGAFAGREDELRELDDLLAERSDKRPRGDRLRHRGPGGRQDGLGDPLGTPGSRTLPRRHALRRPAGGRSAAVFPGGAAALPARSGRGARAHTGWP
;
A
#
# COMPACT_ATOMS: atom_id res chain seq x y z
N MET A 1 -18.82 21.12 17.54
CA MET A 1 -17.89 21.97 18.33
C MET A 1 -16.50 21.37 18.54
N LEU A 2 -16.23 20.38 19.41
CA LEU A 2 -14.84 19.90 19.63
C LEU A 2 -14.24 19.31 18.36
N ALA A 3 -14.97 18.44 17.66
CA ALA A 3 -14.57 17.93 16.34
C ALA A 3 -14.27 19.10 15.38
N THR A 4 -15.14 20.11 15.32
CA THR A 4 -14.97 21.34 14.52
C THR A 4 -13.63 22.05 14.78
N LEU A 5 -13.19 22.09 16.04
CA LEU A 5 -11.89 22.65 16.43
C LEU A 5 -10.72 21.71 16.07
N MET A 6 -10.89 20.39 16.23
CA MET A 6 -9.87 19.38 15.87
C MET A 6 -9.69 19.20 14.35
N MET A 7 -10.72 19.53 13.55
CA MET A 7 -10.64 19.62 12.08
C MET A 7 -9.92 20.91 11.60
N SER A 8 -9.69 21.87 12.51
CA SER A 8 -8.97 23.12 12.22
C SER A 8 -7.94 23.47 13.31
N PRO A 9 -6.93 22.60 13.54
CA PRO A 9 -5.86 22.88 14.48
C PRO A 9 -5.07 24.13 14.05
N GLU A 10 -4.58 24.88 15.03
CA GLU A 10 -3.89 26.16 14.86
C GLU A 10 -4.64 27.27 14.11
N ARG A 11 -5.91 27.07 13.75
CA ARG A 11 -6.76 28.09 13.12
C ARG A 11 -7.80 28.61 14.12
N VAL A 12 -8.12 29.89 14.00
CA VAL A 12 -9.24 30.50 14.74
C VAL A 12 -10.54 30.11 14.05
N VAL A 13 -11.45 29.49 14.80
CA VAL A 13 -12.82 29.19 14.38
C VAL A 13 -13.75 30.20 15.05
N SER A 14 -14.57 30.90 14.27
CA SER A 14 -15.47 31.96 14.78
C SER A 14 -16.58 31.38 15.66
N VAL A 15 -17.10 32.19 16.60
CA VAL A 15 -18.25 31.74 17.42
C VAL A 15 -19.47 31.44 16.55
N ASP A 16 -19.70 32.22 15.50
CA ASP A 16 -20.84 32.05 14.61
C ASP A 16 -20.78 30.75 13.80
N TYR A 17 -19.61 30.38 13.26
CA TYR A 17 -19.46 29.09 12.59
C TYR A 17 -19.57 27.91 13.58
N LEU A 18 -19.11 28.06 14.82
CA LEU A 18 -19.34 27.05 15.87
C LEU A 18 -20.83 26.93 16.26
N ILE A 19 -21.64 27.98 16.07
CA ILE A 19 -23.09 27.96 16.27
C ILE A 19 -23.76 27.25 15.09
N GLU A 20 -23.44 27.64 13.86
CA GLU A 20 -23.93 26.98 12.63
C GLU A 20 -23.66 25.47 12.66
N GLU A 21 -22.46 25.05 13.07
CA GLU A 21 -22.06 23.63 13.16
C GLU A 21 -22.68 22.84 14.32
N VAL A 22 -23.13 23.51 15.39
CA VAL A 22 -23.75 22.81 16.55
C VAL A 22 -25.27 22.70 16.38
N TRP A 23 -25.90 23.65 15.71
CA TRP A 23 -27.36 23.69 15.50
C TRP A 23 -27.79 23.48 14.04
N ASN A 24 -26.85 23.14 13.14
CA ASN A 24 -27.07 22.92 11.70
C ASN A 24 -27.88 24.04 10.98
N GLY A 25 -27.78 25.27 11.49
CA GLY A 25 -28.46 26.46 10.95
C GLY A 25 -29.71 26.94 11.71
N ASP A 26 -30.18 26.23 12.75
CA ASP A 26 -31.33 26.66 13.58
C ASP A 26 -30.93 26.91 15.06
N PRO A 27 -30.16 27.97 15.35
CA PRO A 27 -29.59 28.20 16.67
C PRO A 27 -30.55 28.91 17.64
N PRO A 28 -30.55 28.53 18.93
CA PRO A 28 -31.26 29.29 19.95
C PRO A 28 -30.62 30.67 20.14
N SER A 29 -31.41 31.65 20.58
CA SER A 29 -30.93 33.01 20.91
C SER A 29 -29.78 33.05 21.93
N THR A 30 -29.63 32.00 22.73
CA THR A 30 -28.54 31.81 23.71
C THR A 30 -27.29 31.12 23.15
N GLY A 31 -27.23 30.79 21.85
CA GLY A 31 -26.17 29.98 21.23
C GLY A 31 -24.74 30.45 21.56
N ARG A 32 -24.48 31.77 21.51
CA ARG A 32 -23.16 32.34 21.89
C ARG A 32 -22.77 32.03 23.34
N ALA A 33 -23.72 32.06 24.27
CA ALA A 33 -23.50 31.70 25.67
C ALA A 33 -23.32 30.18 25.85
N GLN A 34 -24.09 29.37 25.12
CA GLN A 34 -23.96 27.91 25.15
C GLN A 34 -22.59 27.45 24.61
N ILE A 35 -22.07 28.04 23.54
CA ILE A 35 -20.69 27.77 23.06
C ILE A 35 -19.66 28.13 24.15
N ALA A 36 -19.82 29.26 24.85
CA ALA A 36 -18.91 29.63 25.93
C ALA A 36 -18.94 28.63 27.11
N ILE A 37 -20.12 28.12 27.48
CA ILE A 37 -20.30 27.06 28.48
C ILE A 37 -19.60 25.76 28.02
N CYS A 38 -19.80 25.35 26.77
CA CYS A 38 -19.13 24.17 26.20
C CYS A 38 -17.61 24.32 26.19
N VAL A 39 -17.06 25.48 25.84
CA VAL A 39 -15.60 25.74 25.92
C VAL A 39 -15.10 25.72 27.36
N ALA A 40 -15.85 26.27 28.33
CA ALA A 40 -15.49 26.21 29.74
C ALA A 40 -15.48 24.75 30.27
N ALA A 41 -16.45 23.93 29.85
CA ALA A 41 -16.52 22.51 30.19
C ALA A 41 -15.35 21.72 29.59
N LEU A 42 -15.04 21.89 28.30
CA LEU A 42 -13.89 21.24 27.65
C LEU A 42 -12.56 21.65 28.32
N ARG A 43 -12.37 22.94 28.60
CA ARG A 43 -11.20 23.44 29.35
C ARG A 43 -11.08 22.81 30.74
N LYS A 44 -12.20 22.47 31.40
CA LYS A 44 -12.20 21.72 32.67
C LYS A 44 -11.77 20.26 32.45
N VAL A 45 -12.35 19.57 31.46
CA VAL A 45 -12.01 18.18 31.13
C VAL A 45 -10.52 18.02 30.81
N PHE A 46 -9.94 18.90 29.97
CA PHE A 46 -8.51 18.86 29.65
C PHE A 46 -7.63 18.99 30.90
N ARG A 47 -7.92 19.94 31.80
CA ARG A 47 -7.17 20.05 33.08
C ARG A 47 -7.27 18.79 33.94
N THR A 48 -8.44 18.14 34.00
CA THR A 48 -8.62 16.89 34.76
C THR A 48 -7.75 15.75 34.24
N VAL A 49 -7.48 15.69 32.92
CA VAL A 49 -6.61 14.67 32.31
C VAL A 49 -5.13 15.10 32.19
N GLY A 50 -4.71 16.12 32.95
CA GLY A 50 -3.31 16.56 33.02
C GLY A 50 -2.82 17.35 31.79
N VAL A 51 -3.70 17.71 30.86
CA VAL A 51 -3.35 18.54 29.71
C VAL A 51 -3.09 19.99 30.17
N PRO A 52 -1.94 20.61 29.81
CA PRO A 52 -1.59 21.95 30.25
C PRO A 52 -2.62 23.00 29.78
N GLN A 53 -2.77 24.05 30.59
CA GLN A 53 -3.91 24.97 30.50
C GLN A 53 -3.80 25.99 29.34
N GLN A 54 -3.83 25.52 28.10
CA GLN A 54 -4.02 26.38 26.92
C GLN A 54 -4.59 25.73 25.64
N VAL A 55 -4.86 24.40 25.61
CA VAL A 55 -5.31 23.68 24.40
C VAL A 55 -6.55 24.26 23.68
N ILE A 56 -7.44 25.01 24.36
CA ILE A 56 -8.42 25.87 23.67
C ILE A 56 -8.20 27.31 24.11
N VAL A 57 -7.68 28.15 23.22
CA VAL A 57 -7.44 29.60 23.43
C VAL A 57 -8.64 30.40 22.93
N THR A 58 -9.00 31.48 23.63
CA THR A 58 -9.96 32.47 23.11
C THR A 58 -9.17 33.46 22.25
N ALA A 59 -9.50 33.55 20.96
CA ALA A 59 -8.81 34.40 20.01
C ALA A 59 -9.84 34.96 19.03
N ALA A 60 -10.00 36.28 18.96
CA ALA A 60 -11.07 36.91 18.18
C ALA A 60 -11.00 36.50 16.68
N PRO A 61 -12.14 36.18 16.02
CA PRO A 61 -13.53 36.28 16.48
C PRO A 61 -14.10 34.99 17.12
N GLY A 62 -13.28 34.13 17.74
CA GLY A 62 -13.76 32.93 18.45
C GLY A 62 -12.70 32.18 19.23
N TYR A 63 -12.38 30.96 18.81
CA TYR A 63 -11.51 30.03 19.55
C TYR A 63 -10.51 29.32 18.63
N LYS A 64 -9.28 29.12 19.12
CA LYS A 64 -8.24 28.30 18.47
C LYS A 64 -7.98 27.06 19.31
N LEU A 65 -7.88 25.88 18.67
CA LEU A 65 -7.31 24.69 19.31
C LEU A 65 -5.81 24.64 19.06
N VAL A 66 -5.05 24.54 20.15
CA VAL A 66 -3.58 24.51 20.17
C VAL A 66 -3.10 23.07 20.38
N THR A 67 -2.10 22.70 19.59
CA THR A 67 -1.55 21.35 19.44
C THR A 67 -0.13 21.19 19.98
N ASP A 68 0.40 22.20 20.68
CA ASP A 68 1.73 22.17 21.30
C ASP A 68 1.92 20.91 22.18
N GLY A 69 2.75 19.97 21.72
CA GLY A 69 2.99 18.69 22.40
C GLY A 69 1.86 17.65 22.30
N HIS A 70 0.78 17.93 21.57
CA HIS A 70 -0.41 17.08 21.46
C HIS A 70 -0.65 16.58 20.04
N ILE A 71 -0.91 15.27 19.91
CA ILE A 71 -1.10 14.61 18.62
C ILE A 71 -2.58 14.50 18.30
N ILE A 72 -2.98 14.98 17.12
CA ILE A 72 -4.28 14.66 16.50
C ILE A 72 -4.04 13.51 15.51
N ASP A 73 -4.83 12.44 15.61
CA ASP A 73 -4.68 11.22 14.83
C ASP A 73 -4.89 11.43 13.33
N THR A 74 -5.84 12.27 12.91
CA THR A 74 -6.04 12.63 11.49
C THR A 74 -4.83 13.36 10.88
N ALA A 75 -4.20 14.27 11.64
CA ALA A 75 -3.00 14.99 11.21
C ALA A 75 -1.78 14.06 11.15
N GLU A 76 -1.61 13.21 12.16
CA GLU A 76 -0.52 12.22 12.23
C GLU A 76 -0.66 11.13 11.15
N PHE A 77 -1.89 10.70 10.84
CA PHE A 77 -2.21 9.82 9.72
C PHE A 77 -1.77 10.45 8.40
N THR A 78 -2.20 11.70 8.13
CA THR A 78 -1.85 12.44 6.92
C THR A 78 -0.33 12.58 6.77
N ARG A 79 0.36 13.01 7.84
CA ARG A 79 1.82 13.15 7.89
C ARG A 79 2.54 11.83 7.59
N ARG A 80 2.02 10.69 8.07
CA ARG A 80 2.60 9.36 7.82
C ARG A 80 2.37 8.88 6.38
N VAL A 81 1.18 9.09 5.82
CA VAL A 81 0.87 8.76 4.41
C VAL A 81 1.77 9.55 3.46
N GLU A 82 1.89 10.88 3.65
CA GLU A 82 2.84 11.69 2.87
C GLU A 82 4.29 11.21 3.03
N SER A 83 4.69 10.81 4.23
CA SER A 83 6.05 10.34 4.49
C SER A 83 6.31 8.98 3.84
N ALA A 84 5.29 8.14 3.68
CA ALA A 84 5.37 6.91 2.91
C ALA A 84 5.53 7.20 1.41
N GLN A 85 4.82 8.20 0.88
CA GLN A 85 5.00 8.66 -0.50
C GLN A 85 6.43 9.19 -0.75
N ARG A 86 6.94 10.05 0.14
CA ARG A 86 8.34 10.53 0.09
C ARG A 86 9.36 9.38 0.20
N ALA A 87 9.09 8.36 1.03
CA ALA A 87 9.92 7.17 1.11
C ALA A 87 9.88 6.31 -0.17
N MET A 88 8.73 6.25 -0.86
CA MET A 88 8.60 5.58 -2.16
C MET A 88 9.38 6.27 -3.27
N GLU A 89 9.36 7.60 -3.31
CA GLU A 89 10.17 8.42 -4.24
C GLU A 89 11.67 8.20 -4.04
N GLN A 90 12.09 7.91 -2.80
CA GLN A 90 13.46 7.55 -2.42
C GLN A 90 13.76 6.04 -2.57
N GLY A 91 12.85 5.26 -3.16
CA GLY A 91 12.98 3.80 -3.36
C GLY A 91 12.81 2.94 -2.10
N GLY A 92 12.58 3.54 -0.94
CA GLY A 92 12.47 2.92 0.39
C GLY A 92 11.17 2.17 0.64
N ARG A 93 10.84 1.17 -0.20
CA ARG A 93 9.58 0.40 -0.15
C ARG A 93 9.23 -0.13 1.25
N GLY A 94 10.20 -0.70 1.97
CA GLY A 94 9.99 -1.21 3.33
C GLY A 94 9.64 -0.12 4.34
N GLN A 95 10.25 1.06 4.22
CA GLN A 95 9.94 2.23 5.06
C GLN A 95 8.54 2.77 4.76
N ALA A 96 8.13 2.79 3.48
CA ALA A 96 6.78 3.18 3.09
C ALA A 96 5.71 2.21 3.61
N ILE A 97 5.95 0.89 3.53
CA ILE A 97 5.07 -0.14 4.10
C ILE A 97 4.92 0.04 5.62
N ALA A 98 6.02 0.27 6.34
CA ALA A 98 5.99 0.52 7.78
C ALA A 98 5.21 1.80 8.15
N LEU A 99 5.42 2.89 7.41
CA LEU A 99 4.72 4.16 7.62
C LEU A 99 3.22 4.06 7.35
N LEU A 100 2.80 3.38 6.28
CA LEU A 100 1.38 3.14 5.98
C LEU A 100 0.72 2.24 7.03
N ARG A 101 1.37 1.13 7.42
CA ARG A 101 0.88 0.26 8.51
C ARG A 101 0.64 1.05 9.79
N ASP A 102 1.60 1.89 10.17
CA ASP A 102 1.54 2.64 11.42
C ASP A 102 0.63 3.88 11.32
N ALA A 103 0.31 4.35 10.11
CA ALA A 103 -0.79 5.29 9.87
C ALA A 103 -2.16 4.60 10.03
N LEU A 104 -2.34 3.44 9.40
CA LEU A 104 -3.59 2.67 9.46
C LEU A 104 -3.93 2.21 10.90
N ARG A 105 -2.92 1.96 11.74
CA ARG A 105 -3.07 1.67 13.18
C ARG A 105 -3.68 2.81 14.02
N LEU A 106 -3.77 4.03 13.50
CA LEU A 106 -4.43 5.15 14.20
C LEU A 106 -5.98 5.04 14.11
N TRP A 107 -6.48 4.26 13.16
CA TRP A 107 -7.91 4.08 12.91
C TRP A 107 -8.54 3.11 13.91
N ARG A 108 -9.53 3.60 14.66
CA ARG A 108 -10.18 2.90 15.77
C ARG A 108 -11.63 2.50 15.50
N GLY A 109 -12.17 2.88 14.34
CA GLY A 109 -13.57 2.72 13.94
C GLY A 109 -13.87 3.55 12.68
N PRO A 110 -15.14 3.94 12.46
CA PRO A 110 -15.51 4.98 11.49
C PRO A 110 -14.91 6.35 11.87
N ALA A 111 -14.70 7.22 10.89
CA ALA A 111 -14.29 8.60 11.14
C ALA A 111 -15.40 9.40 11.83
N LEU A 112 -15.07 10.14 12.89
CA LEU A 112 -15.98 11.01 13.65
C LEU A 112 -17.26 10.32 14.15
N ASP A 113 -17.18 9.03 14.48
CA ASP A 113 -18.30 8.26 15.04
C ASP A 113 -18.90 8.93 16.29
N GLY A 114 -20.23 8.92 16.38
CA GLY A 114 -20.99 9.65 17.40
C GLY A 114 -21.07 11.19 17.24
N VAL A 115 -20.56 11.78 16.16
CA VAL A 115 -20.62 13.24 15.92
C VAL A 115 -21.59 13.60 14.77
N SER A 116 -22.73 14.18 15.12
CA SER A 116 -23.76 14.60 14.15
C SER A 116 -23.68 16.11 13.83
N SER A 117 -22.95 16.48 12.78
CA SER A 117 -23.12 17.77 12.08
C SER A 117 -22.80 17.60 10.60
N ARG A 118 -23.35 18.47 9.75
CA ARG A 118 -23.19 18.36 8.29
C ARG A 118 -21.73 18.45 7.82
N ALA A 119 -20.87 19.26 8.45
CA ALA A 119 -19.44 19.25 8.11
C ALA A 119 -18.70 18.06 8.74
N ALA A 120 -19.12 17.56 9.92
CA ALA A 120 -18.56 16.33 10.48
C ALA A 120 -18.84 15.10 9.59
N GLU A 121 -20.06 14.96 9.06
CA GLU A 121 -20.41 13.93 8.07
C GLU A 121 -19.56 14.07 6.79
N THR A 122 -19.39 15.31 6.31
CA THR A 122 -18.61 15.62 5.10
C THR A 122 -17.13 15.28 5.28
N GLU A 123 -16.55 15.64 6.43
CA GLU A 123 -15.16 15.32 6.78
C GLU A 123 -15.00 13.81 7.05
N ALA A 124 -15.96 13.15 7.69
CA ALA A 124 -15.93 11.71 7.92
C ALA A 124 -15.83 10.93 6.61
N MET A 125 -16.63 11.30 5.59
CA MET A 125 -16.50 10.75 4.24
C MET A 125 -15.13 11.05 3.63
N ARG A 126 -14.61 12.27 3.78
CA ARG A 126 -13.30 12.68 3.24
C ARG A 126 -12.12 11.91 3.87
N LEU A 127 -12.16 11.72 5.18
CA LEU A 127 -11.14 10.98 5.94
C LEU A 127 -11.18 9.48 5.61
N GLU A 128 -12.37 8.89 5.55
CA GLU A 128 -12.55 7.47 5.22
C GLU A 128 -12.17 7.16 3.76
N GLU A 129 -12.35 8.10 2.82
CA GLU A 129 -11.75 8.00 1.48
C GLU A 129 -10.21 7.95 1.55
N GLN A 130 -9.58 8.84 2.32
CA GLN A 130 -8.12 8.81 2.50
C GLN A 130 -7.63 7.52 3.17
N ARG A 131 -8.42 6.93 4.08
CA ARG A 131 -8.16 5.61 4.65
C ARG A 131 -8.13 4.53 3.57
N LEU A 132 -9.16 4.47 2.73
CA LEU A 132 -9.25 3.48 1.65
C LEU A 132 -8.09 3.64 0.66
N LEU A 133 -7.75 4.87 0.26
CA LEU A 133 -6.58 5.16 -0.58
C LEU A 133 -5.24 4.75 0.08
N ALA A 134 -5.11 4.86 1.40
CA ALA A 134 -3.93 4.38 2.14
C ALA A 134 -3.87 2.84 2.25
N ILE A 135 -5.03 2.17 2.37
CA ILE A 135 -5.14 0.71 2.31
C ILE A 135 -4.77 0.21 0.90
N GLU A 136 -5.32 0.81 -0.16
CA GLU A 136 -4.98 0.50 -1.55
C GLU A 136 -3.47 0.59 -1.80
N GLN A 137 -2.82 1.65 -1.31
CA GLN A 137 -1.36 1.80 -1.39
C GLN A 137 -0.61 0.73 -0.58
N TYR A 138 -1.02 0.48 0.66
CA TYR A 138 -0.39 -0.50 1.55
C TYR A 138 -0.40 -1.91 0.95
N MET A 139 -1.55 -2.34 0.39
CA MET A 139 -1.66 -3.62 -0.30
C MET A 139 -0.86 -3.64 -1.61
N ALA A 140 -0.89 -2.57 -2.40
CA ALA A 140 -0.08 -2.48 -3.62
C ALA A 140 1.44 -2.56 -3.35
N LEU A 141 1.92 -2.04 -2.22
CA LEU A 141 3.33 -2.15 -1.83
C LEU A 141 3.68 -3.54 -1.30
N ARG A 142 2.83 -4.14 -0.46
CA ARG A 142 3.01 -5.52 0.03
C ARG A 142 2.98 -6.54 -1.12
N LEU A 143 2.11 -6.34 -2.12
CA LEU A 143 2.13 -7.09 -3.38
C LEU A 143 3.38 -6.85 -4.24
N LYS A 144 4.12 -5.77 -4.05
CA LYS A 144 5.41 -5.51 -4.74
C LYS A 144 6.63 -6.11 -4.04
N VAL A 145 6.49 -6.63 -2.81
CA VAL A 145 7.59 -7.28 -2.05
C VAL A 145 7.38 -8.79 -1.82
N GLY A 146 6.35 -9.39 -2.42
CA GLY A 146 6.17 -10.85 -2.44
C GLY A 146 5.04 -11.40 -1.54
N GLU A 147 4.36 -10.57 -0.75
CA GLU A 147 3.37 -11.00 0.27
C GLU A 147 2.01 -11.50 -0.30
N HIS A 148 2.00 -12.05 -1.53
CA HIS A 148 0.77 -12.36 -2.27
C HIS A 148 -0.18 -13.30 -1.52
N GLN A 149 0.36 -14.39 -0.97
CA GLN A 149 -0.44 -15.44 -0.33
C GLN A 149 -0.97 -15.00 1.05
N THR A 150 -0.19 -14.23 1.81
CA THR A 150 -0.59 -13.70 3.12
C THR A 150 -1.65 -12.61 3.03
N LEU A 151 -1.80 -11.97 1.87
CA LEU A 151 -2.79 -10.91 1.61
C LEU A 151 -4.16 -11.44 1.17
N LEU A 152 -4.30 -12.71 0.79
CA LEU A 152 -5.52 -13.22 0.15
C LEU A 152 -6.78 -13.04 1.00
N SER A 153 -6.71 -13.30 2.30
CA SER A 153 -7.85 -13.16 3.23
C SER A 153 -8.21 -11.69 3.53
N GLU A 154 -7.20 -10.84 3.63
CA GLU A 154 -7.31 -9.39 3.86
C GLU A 154 -7.96 -8.72 2.64
N LEU A 155 -7.43 -8.98 1.43
CA LEU A 155 -7.98 -8.49 0.16
C LEU A 155 -9.39 -9.05 -0.14
N SER A 156 -9.65 -10.33 0.14
CA SER A 156 -10.99 -10.92 0.00
C SER A 156 -12.04 -10.28 0.92
N THR A 157 -11.61 -9.66 2.01
CA THR A 157 -12.50 -8.93 2.93
C THR A 157 -12.71 -7.50 2.46
N LEU A 158 -11.64 -6.81 2.06
CA LEU A 158 -11.73 -5.46 1.46
C LEU A 158 -12.59 -5.41 0.20
N VAL A 159 -12.52 -6.43 -0.66
CA VAL A 159 -13.41 -6.59 -1.83
C VAL A 159 -14.86 -6.78 -1.42
N ARG A 160 -15.15 -7.59 -0.39
CA ARG A 160 -16.52 -7.81 0.10
C ARG A 160 -17.14 -6.55 0.71
N GLU A 161 -16.33 -5.74 1.37
CA GLU A 161 -16.74 -4.48 2.00
C GLU A 161 -16.84 -3.30 1.01
N ASN A 162 -16.12 -3.38 -0.12
CA ASN A 162 -16.04 -2.31 -1.12
C ASN A 162 -16.04 -2.90 -2.55
N PRO A 163 -17.09 -3.63 -2.98
CA PRO A 163 -17.07 -4.40 -4.22
C PRO A 163 -16.96 -3.53 -5.48
N LEU A 164 -17.40 -2.27 -5.40
CA LEU A 164 -17.24 -1.26 -6.45
C LEU A 164 -15.86 -0.55 -6.47
N ARG A 165 -14.83 -1.08 -5.77
CA ARG A 165 -13.44 -0.62 -5.90
C ARG A 165 -12.60 -1.56 -6.75
N GLU A 166 -12.45 -1.20 -8.03
CA GLU A 166 -11.63 -1.93 -9.01
C GLU A 166 -10.21 -2.22 -8.51
N ARG A 167 -9.61 -1.32 -7.73
CA ARG A 167 -8.26 -1.52 -7.19
C ARG A 167 -8.16 -2.70 -6.23
N PHE A 168 -9.15 -2.94 -5.38
CA PHE A 168 -9.14 -4.12 -4.50
C PHE A 168 -9.40 -5.41 -5.31
N LEU A 169 -10.29 -5.36 -6.31
CA LEU A 169 -10.49 -6.47 -7.26
C LEU A 169 -9.18 -6.81 -8.00
N ALA A 170 -8.50 -5.81 -8.56
CA ALA A 170 -7.24 -5.95 -9.27
C ALA A 170 -6.12 -6.52 -8.36
N GLN A 171 -6.01 -6.02 -7.13
CA GLN A 171 -5.04 -6.49 -6.15
C GLN A 171 -5.33 -7.94 -5.73
N LEU A 172 -6.60 -8.31 -5.51
CA LEU A 172 -6.99 -9.68 -5.20
C LEU A 172 -6.69 -10.63 -6.38
N MET A 173 -7.01 -10.24 -7.61
CA MET A 173 -6.69 -10.99 -8.82
C MET A 173 -5.19 -11.20 -9.01
N GLN A 174 -4.36 -10.17 -8.78
CA GLN A 174 -2.90 -10.28 -8.80
C GLN A 174 -2.39 -11.23 -7.71
N ALA A 175 -2.94 -11.12 -6.48
CA ALA A 175 -2.57 -11.98 -5.36
C ALA A 175 -2.91 -13.46 -5.64
N GLN A 176 -4.12 -13.72 -6.14
CA GLN A 176 -4.60 -15.05 -6.53
C GLN A 176 -3.74 -15.63 -7.64
N TYR A 177 -3.55 -14.91 -8.75
CA TYR A 177 -2.74 -15.35 -9.88
C TYR A 177 -1.30 -15.71 -9.46
N ARG A 178 -0.63 -14.81 -8.71
CA ARG A 178 0.74 -15.07 -8.25
C ARG A 178 0.83 -16.19 -7.22
N SER A 179 -0.27 -16.52 -6.54
CA SER A 179 -0.38 -17.68 -5.65
C SER A 179 -0.82 -18.96 -6.39
N GLY A 180 -0.77 -19.00 -7.73
CA GLY A 180 -1.18 -20.13 -8.58
C GLY A 180 -2.71 -20.28 -8.76
N GLN A 181 -3.52 -19.46 -8.10
CA GLN A 181 -4.98 -19.56 -8.07
C GLN A 181 -5.63 -18.86 -9.28
N ARG A 182 -5.19 -19.21 -10.49
CA ARG A 182 -5.61 -18.59 -11.76
C ARG A 182 -7.13 -18.68 -11.99
N VAL A 183 -7.77 -19.77 -11.57
CA VAL A 183 -9.24 -19.92 -11.64
C VAL A 183 -9.94 -18.91 -10.73
N GLU A 184 -9.42 -18.67 -9.54
CA GLU A 184 -9.98 -17.72 -8.57
C GLU A 184 -9.84 -16.27 -9.06
N ALA A 185 -8.69 -15.91 -9.66
CA ALA A 185 -8.52 -14.60 -10.30
C ALA A 185 -9.54 -14.36 -11.43
N LEU A 186 -9.81 -15.38 -12.26
CA LEU A 186 -10.85 -15.29 -13.30
C LEU A 186 -12.27 -15.29 -12.71
N ARG A 187 -12.49 -15.89 -11.53
CA ARG A 187 -13.77 -15.86 -10.80
C ARG A 187 -14.03 -14.48 -10.19
N THR A 188 -13.05 -13.90 -9.49
CA THR A 188 -13.13 -12.57 -8.88
C THR A 188 -13.43 -11.48 -9.92
N PHE A 189 -12.85 -11.54 -11.13
CA PHE A 189 -13.24 -10.62 -12.21
C PHE A 189 -14.73 -10.75 -12.60
N ARG A 190 -15.22 -11.98 -12.78
CA ARG A 190 -16.62 -12.24 -13.19
C ARG A 190 -17.62 -11.82 -12.12
N GLU A 191 -17.27 -11.97 -10.85
CA GLU A 191 -18.08 -11.54 -9.71
C GLU A 191 -18.10 -10.01 -9.62
N GLY A 192 -16.93 -9.34 -9.64
CA GLY A 192 -16.85 -7.88 -9.66
C GLY A 192 -17.57 -7.25 -10.86
N ARG A 193 -17.38 -7.79 -12.08
CA ARG A 193 -18.07 -7.30 -13.28
C ARG A 193 -19.60 -7.36 -13.16
N ARG A 194 -20.15 -8.39 -12.51
CA ARG A 194 -21.61 -8.48 -12.27
C ARG A 194 -22.09 -7.35 -11.37
N GLU A 195 -21.35 -7.03 -10.31
CA GLU A 195 -21.68 -5.93 -9.41
C GLU A 195 -21.67 -4.57 -10.14
N PHE A 196 -20.62 -4.30 -10.92
CA PHE A 196 -20.51 -3.05 -11.70
C PHE A 196 -21.66 -2.87 -12.69
N VAL A 197 -22.04 -3.95 -13.39
CA VAL A 197 -23.17 -3.93 -14.33
C VAL A 197 -24.52 -3.81 -13.60
N ALA A 198 -24.67 -4.39 -12.41
CA ALA A 198 -25.90 -4.32 -11.62
C ALA A 198 -26.12 -2.95 -10.96
N GLU A 199 -25.11 -2.44 -10.23
CA GLU A 199 -25.23 -1.23 -9.40
C GLU A 199 -24.99 0.07 -10.20
N LEU A 200 -24.09 0.04 -11.20
CA LEU A 200 -23.71 1.23 -11.96
C LEU A 200 -24.20 1.21 -13.42
N GLY A 201 -24.58 0.04 -13.95
CA GLY A 201 -24.91 -0.12 -15.38
C GLY A 201 -23.69 0.04 -16.30
N LEU A 202 -22.47 -0.15 -15.76
CA LEU A 202 -21.20 0.08 -16.44
C LEU A 202 -20.33 -1.18 -16.47
N GLU A 203 -19.47 -1.27 -17.47
CA GLU A 203 -18.35 -2.23 -17.46
C GLU A 203 -17.21 -1.71 -16.57
N PRO A 204 -16.40 -2.60 -15.94
CA PRO A 204 -15.20 -2.20 -15.21
C PRO A 204 -14.19 -1.46 -16.10
N GLY A 205 -13.37 -0.61 -15.50
CA GLY A 205 -12.32 0.17 -16.15
C GLY A 205 -11.22 -0.66 -16.84
N THR A 206 -10.47 0.01 -17.71
CA THR A 206 -9.49 -0.64 -18.60
C THR A 206 -8.38 -1.37 -17.85
N GLU A 207 -7.88 -0.83 -16.74
CA GLU A 207 -6.85 -1.48 -15.90
C GLU A 207 -7.30 -2.88 -15.43
N LEU A 208 -8.56 -3.03 -15.04
CA LEU A 208 -9.12 -4.30 -14.57
C LEU A 208 -9.46 -5.26 -15.73
N GLN A 209 -9.86 -4.72 -16.90
CA GLN A 209 -10.03 -5.52 -18.13
C GLN A 209 -8.69 -6.03 -18.69
N GLU A 210 -7.66 -5.18 -18.74
CA GLU A 210 -6.30 -5.52 -19.17
C GLU A 210 -5.69 -6.60 -18.26
N LEU A 211 -5.87 -6.46 -16.95
CA LEU A 211 -5.49 -7.49 -15.98
C LEU A 211 -6.22 -8.82 -16.23
N HIS A 212 -7.53 -8.79 -16.51
CA HIS A 212 -8.28 -10.00 -16.86
C HIS A 212 -7.74 -10.66 -18.14
N HIS A 213 -7.43 -9.88 -19.18
CA HIS A 213 -6.83 -10.39 -20.41
C HIS A 213 -5.42 -10.96 -20.21
N ALA A 214 -4.60 -10.35 -19.33
CA ALA A 214 -3.31 -10.90 -18.94
C ALA A 214 -3.46 -12.27 -18.25
N VAL A 215 -4.40 -12.41 -17.30
CA VAL A 215 -4.70 -13.69 -16.61
C VAL A 215 -5.28 -14.74 -17.58
N LEU A 216 -6.01 -14.33 -18.61
CA LEU A 216 -6.43 -15.23 -19.70
C LEU A 216 -5.26 -15.69 -20.58
N ARG A 217 -4.23 -14.86 -20.79
CA ARG A 217 -3.04 -15.16 -21.62
C ARG A 217 -1.88 -15.82 -20.87
N ASP A 218 -1.92 -15.86 -19.55
CA ASP A 218 -0.79 -16.25 -18.68
C ASP A 218 0.42 -15.29 -18.80
N ASP A 219 0.12 -14.01 -19.01
CA ASP A 219 1.12 -12.96 -19.28
C ASP A 219 1.88 -12.56 -18.01
N SER A 220 2.97 -13.27 -17.72
CA SER A 220 3.86 -13.02 -16.59
C SER A 220 4.70 -11.74 -16.71
N ALA A 221 4.74 -11.08 -17.88
CA ALA A 221 5.39 -9.79 -18.02
C ALA A 221 4.50 -8.66 -17.47
N VAL A 222 3.19 -8.73 -17.71
CA VAL A 222 2.19 -7.82 -17.11
C VAL A 222 1.91 -8.18 -15.65
N LEU A 223 1.74 -9.48 -15.36
CA LEU A 223 1.33 -9.95 -14.03
C LEU A 223 2.48 -10.04 -13.04
N GLY A 224 3.73 -10.02 -13.50
CA GLY A 224 4.89 -10.51 -12.74
C GLY A 224 4.93 -12.05 -12.70
N PRO A 225 6.05 -12.64 -12.27
CA PRO A 225 6.18 -14.09 -12.19
C PRO A 225 5.16 -14.65 -11.20
N ALA A 226 4.38 -15.64 -11.65
CA ALA A 226 3.62 -16.48 -10.73
C ALA A 226 4.58 -17.33 -9.88
N ALA A 227 4.22 -17.61 -8.63
CA ALA A 227 4.90 -18.61 -7.83
C ALA A 227 4.57 -20.01 -8.38
N GLY A 228 5.29 -20.41 -9.43
CA GLY A 228 5.27 -21.78 -9.92
C GLY A 228 5.71 -22.77 -8.82
N PRO A 229 5.40 -24.07 -8.96
CA PRO A 229 5.71 -25.10 -7.96
C PRO A 229 7.21 -25.49 -7.94
N ALA A 230 8.10 -24.48 -7.90
CA ALA A 230 9.55 -24.61 -7.92
C ALA A 230 10.29 -23.43 -7.23
N SER A 231 9.61 -22.59 -6.43
CA SER A 231 10.26 -21.50 -5.67
C SER A 231 9.88 -21.48 -4.18
N ALA A 232 9.95 -22.65 -3.55
CA ALA A 232 10.14 -22.77 -2.10
C ALA A 232 11.65 -22.92 -1.75
N ALA A 233 12.53 -22.42 -2.63
CA ALA A 233 13.97 -22.38 -2.45
C ALA A 233 14.33 -21.30 -1.41
N LEU A 234 14.19 -21.71 -0.14
CA LEU A 234 14.89 -21.22 1.05
C LEU A 234 15.63 -19.89 0.91
N THR A 235 15.18 -18.86 1.62
CA THR A 235 16.02 -17.72 2.05
C THR A 235 17.03 -18.13 3.14
N SER A 236 17.69 -19.26 2.94
CA SER A 236 18.93 -19.61 3.61
C SER A 236 20.06 -18.90 2.87
N ALA A 237 20.73 -17.96 3.53
CA ALA A 237 21.93 -17.34 2.97
C ALA A 237 23.06 -18.38 2.92
N GLU A 238 23.30 -18.94 1.73
CA GLU A 238 24.45 -19.82 1.53
C GLU A 238 25.76 -19.03 1.69
N PRO A 239 26.69 -19.46 2.56
CA PRO A 239 28.08 -19.07 2.40
C PRO A 239 28.56 -19.66 1.07
N SER A 240 29.17 -18.84 0.20
CA SER A 240 29.44 -19.18 -1.20
C SER A 240 30.44 -20.34 -1.37
N GLY A 241 29.93 -21.57 -1.29
CA GLY A 241 30.69 -22.80 -1.54
C GLY A 241 31.03 -22.91 -3.02
N ASN A 242 32.27 -22.59 -3.38
CA ASN A 242 32.78 -22.77 -4.73
C ASN A 242 33.00 -24.26 -5.05
N TRP A 243 31.91 -25.00 -5.22
CA TRP A 243 31.93 -26.34 -5.80
C TRP A 243 32.18 -26.24 -7.31
N PRO A 244 33.27 -26.82 -7.83
CA PRO A 244 33.50 -26.87 -9.27
C PRO A 244 32.47 -27.81 -9.90
N SER A 245 31.47 -27.23 -10.57
CA SER A 245 30.48 -28.00 -11.35
C SER A 245 31.21 -28.86 -12.38
N PRO A 246 31.09 -30.21 -12.36
CA PRO A 246 31.93 -31.07 -13.21
C PRO A 246 31.61 -30.92 -14.70
N ALA A 247 32.40 -30.11 -15.40
CA ALA A 247 32.40 -30.01 -16.87
C ALA A 247 33.07 -31.23 -17.54
N GLN A 248 32.68 -32.43 -17.11
CA GLN A 248 33.18 -33.70 -17.66
C GLN A 248 32.33 -34.08 -18.87
N LEU A 249 32.99 -34.34 -20.00
CA LEU A 249 32.36 -35.00 -21.14
C LEU A 249 31.98 -36.44 -20.76
N PRO A 250 30.95 -37.03 -21.39
CA PRO A 250 30.65 -38.46 -21.24
C PRO A 250 31.89 -39.32 -21.54
N SER A 251 32.07 -40.40 -20.78
CA SER A 251 33.17 -41.35 -20.96
C SER A 251 33.26 -41.83 -22.41
N ASN A 252 34.47 -41.88 -22.96
CA ASN A 252 34.68 -42.29 -24.35
C ASN A 252 34.10 -43.69 -24.60
N ILE A 253 33.21 -43.80 -25.59
CA ILE A 253 32.50 -45.03 -25.92
C ILE A 253 33.39 -45.84 -26.87
N GLY A 254 34.12 -46.82 -26.32
CA GLY A 254 35.14 -47.64 -27.02
C GLY A 254 34.64 -48.57 -28.14
N ALA A 255 33.52 -48.23 -28.77
CA ALA A 255 32.95 -48.88 -29.95
C ALA A 255 32.74 -47.91 -31.13
N PHE A 256 33.20 -46.66 -31.03
CA PHE A 256 33.31 -45.73 -32.16
C PHE A 256 34.69 -45.87 -32.82
N ALA A 257 34.71 -46.14 -34.13
CA ALA A 257 35.90 -46.21 -34.98
C ALA A 257 35.53 -45.75 -36.39
N GLY A 258 36.48 -45.22 -37.16
CA GLY A 258 36.21 -44.72 -38.52
C GLY A 258 35.64 -43.30 -38.54
N ARG A 259 36.19 -42.41 -37.68
CA ARG A 259 35.96 -40.94 -37.69
C ARG A 259 37.23 -40.13 -37.45
N GLU A 260 38.37 -40.72 -37.74
CA GLU A 260 39.69 -40.14 -37.52
C GLU A 260 39.96 -38.94 -38.45
N ASP A 261 39.19 -38.79 -39.53
CA ASP A 261 39.24 -37.66 -40.46
C ASP A 261 38.34 -36.49 -40.05
N GLU A 262 37.06 -36.72 -39.67
CA GLU A 262 36.19 -35.63 -39.19
C GLU A 262 36.65 -35.04 -37.85
N LEU A 263 37.32 -35.84 -37.00
CA LEU A 263 37.97 -35.31 -35.80
C LEU A 263 39.13 -34.35 -36.15
N ARG A 264 39.86 -34.63 -37.24
CA ARG A 264 40.98 -33.80 -37.69
C ARG A 264 40.50 -32.47 -38.25
N GLU A 265 39.41 -32.50 -39.04
CA GLU A 265 38.72 -31.29 -39.51
C GLU A 265 38.23 -30.43 -38.35
N LEU A 266 37.72 -31.04 -37.27
CA LEU A 266 37.30 -30.34 -36.06
C LEU A 266 38.47 -29.69 -35.30
N ASP A 267 39.60 -30.39 -35.18
CA ASP A 267 40.81 -29.87 -34.54
C ASP A 267 41.43 -28.69 -35.34
N ASP A 268 41.47 -28.78 -36.67
CA ASP A 268 41.94 -27.69 -37.54
C ASP A 268 41.04 -26.43 -37.42
N LEU A 269 39.71 -26.62 -37.38
CA LEU A 269 38.74 -25.53 -37.14
C LEU A 269 38.88 -24.90 -35.75
N LEU A 270 39.30 -25.67 -34.74
CA LEU A 270 39.60 -25.16 -33.39
C LEU A 270 40.93 -24.42 -33.32
N ALA A 271 41.94 -24.84 -34.10
CA ALA A 271 43.21 -24.14 -34.24
C ALA A 271 43.00 -22.75 -34.86
N GLU A 272 42.32 -22.67 -36.02
CA GLU A 272 41.98 -21.39 -36.67
C GLU A 272 41.24 -20.41 -35.75
N ARG A 273 40.31 -20.93 -34.94
CA ARG A 273 39.49 -20.11 -34.03
C ARG A 273 40.25 -19.64 -32.80
N SER A 274 41.33 -20.33 -32.44
CA SER A 274 42.22 -19.95 -31.33
C SER A 274 43.16 -18.81 -31.71
N ASP A 275 43.68 -18.82 -32.95
CA ASP A 275 44.61 -17.80 -33.44
C ASP A 275 43.92 -16.45 -33.73
N LYS A 276 42.63 -16.48 -34.04
CA LYS A 276 41.78 -15.29 -34.31
C LYS A 276 41.30 -14.56 -33.03
N ARG A 277 41.77 -14.92 -31.83
CA ARG A 277 41.53 -14.14 -30.59
C ARG A 277 42.65 -13.13 -30.36
N PRO A 278 42.38 -11.81 -30.29
CA PRO A 278 43.41 -10.85 -29.91
C PRO A 278 43.87 -11.12 -28.47
N ARG A 279 45.18 -11.39 -28.29
CA ARG A 279 45.77 -11.59 -26.96
C ARG A 279 45.75 -10.26 -26.20
N GLY A 280 44.85 -10.16 -25.22
CA GLY A 280 44.73 -8.98 -24.35
C GLY A 280 46.04 -8.66 -23.64
N ASP A 281 46.49 -7.42 -23.77
CA ASP A 281 47.83 -6.98 -23.38
C ASP A 281 48.10 -7.05 -21.86
N ARG A 282 49.38 -7.24 -21.51
CA ARG A 282 49.92 -6.94 -20.18
C ARG A 282 51.22 -6.12 -20.28
N LEU A 283 51.05 -4.82 -20.50
CA LEU A 283 51.84 -3.72 -19.93
C LEU A 283 53.26 -3.51 -20.51
N ARG A 284 53.43 -2.42 -21.28
CA ARG A 284 54.06 -1.16 -20.77
C ARG A 284 54.15 -0.03 -21.81
N HIS A 285 53.80 1.19 -21.36
CA HIS A 285 54.23 2.52 -21.82
C HIS A 285 54.55 2.80 -23.32
N ARG A 286 53.68 3.59 -23.96
CA ARG A 286 53.89 5.05 -24.24
C ARG A 286 52.63 5.69 -24.86
N GLY A 287 52.51 7.01 -24.77
CA GLY A 287 51.58 7.83 -25.58
C GLY A 287 52.37 8.83 -26.46
N PRO A 288 51.80 9.95 -26.95
CA PRO A 288 50.44 10.46 -26.75
C PRO A 288 49.69 11.00 -28.02
N GLY A 289 48.39 11.34 -27.88
CA GLY A 289 47.59 12.16 -28.82
C GLY A 289 46.86 11.39 -29.95
N GLY A 290 45.73 11.87 -30.50
CA GLY A 290 44.82 12.96 -30.09
C GLY A 290 43.96 13.54 -31.25
N ARG A 291 42.74 14.05 -30.97
CA ARG A 291 41.79 14.74 -31.91
C ARG A 291 41.21 13.81 -33.03
N GLN A 292 40.13 14.04 -33.79
CA GLN A 292 38.90 14.92 -33.87
C GLN A 292 38.01 14.32 -35.02
N ASP A 293 36.72 14.58 -35.28
CA ASP A 293 35.61 15.29 -34.60
C ASP A 293 34.23 14.88 -35.24
N GLY A 294 33.11 15.14 -34.54
CA GLY A 294 31.74 15.20 -35.12
C GLY A 294 31.05 13.85 -35.47
N LEU A 295 29.82 13.83 -36.05
CA LEU A 295 28.78 14.87 -36.24
C LEU A 295 27.47 14.19 -36.73
N GLY A 296 26.27 14.72 -36.42
CA GLY A 296 25.02 14.37 -37.16
C GLY A 296 23.76 14.04 -36.34
N ASP A 297 22.93 15.05 -36.09
CA ASP A 297 21.45 14.98 -35.94
C ASP A 297 20.83 15.32 -37.35
N PRO A 298 19.50 15.48 -37.65
CA PRO A 298 18.35 15.66 -36.76
C PRO A 298 16.92 15.19 -37.23
N LEU A 299 15.90 15.57 -36.42
CA LEU A 299 14.48 15.91 -36.75
C LEU A 299 13.43 14.83 -37.12
N GLY A 300 12.19 14.99 -36.60
CA GLY A 300 10.99 14.28 -37.12
C GLY A 300 9.72 14.21 -36.24
N THR A 301 9.00 15.31 -36.00
CA THR A 301 7.56 15.36 -35.55
C THR A 301 6.66 15.84 -36.72
N PRO A 302 5.29 15.84 -36.69
CA PRO A 302 4.35 15.90 -35.53
C PRO A 302 3.06 15.02 -35.66
N GLY A 303 2.08 15.22 -34.76
CA GLY A 303 0.70 14.74 -34.96
C GLY A 303 -0.25 14.90 -33.77
N SER A 304 -1.15 15.89 -33.80
CA SER A 304 -2.16 16.15 -32.75
C SER A 304 -3.59 16.15 -33.28
N ARG A 305 -4.56 15.60 -32.54
CA ARG A 305 -6.01 15.71 -32.81
C ARG A 305 -6.85 15.64 -31.52
N THR A 306 -8.12 16.01 -31.59
CA THR A 306 -8.83 16.65 -30.45
C THR A 306 -10.33 16.29 -30.37
N LEU A 307 -10.91 16.44 -29.16
CA LEU A 307 -12.36 16.51 -28.83
C LEU A 307 -13.17 15.19 -28.91
N PRO A 308 -14.39 15.09 -28.30
CA PRO A 308 -15.10 16.06 -27.44
C PRO A 308 -15.52 15.55 -26.04
N ARG A 309 -16.02 16.46 -25.19
CA ARG A 309 -16.74 16.16 -23.92
C ARG A 309 -18.26 16.02 -24.15
N ARG A 310 -18.96 15.26 -23.27
CA ARG A 310 -20.41 15.42 -22.99
C ARG A 310 -20.74 15.19 -21.50
N HIS A 311 -21.94 15.61 -21.09
CA HIS A 311 -22.44 15.60 -19.70
C HIS A 311 -23.20 14.30 -19.36
N ALA A 312 -23.25 13.87 -18.08
CA ALA A 312 -24.40 14.16 -17.19
C ALA A 312 -24.45 13.35 -15.86
N LEU A 313 -24.82 14.08 -14.80
CA LEU A 313 -25.45 13.71 -13.51
C LEU A 313 -26.01 12.28 -13.31
N ARG A 314 -25.67 11.64 -12.16
CA ARG A 314 -26.65 11.19 -11.13
C ARG A 314 -26.02 10.83 -9.77
N ARG A 315 -26.84 10.72 -8.72
CA ARG A 315 -26.54 10.15 -7.37
C ARG A 315 -27.23 8.78 -7.25
N PRO A 316 -26.69 7.84 -6.45
CA PRO A 316 -27.16 7.56 -5.08
C PRO A 316 -26.03 7.75 -4.04
N ALA A 317 -26.20 7.75 -2.70
CA ALA A 317 -27.28 7.32 -1.79
C ALA A 317 -27.33 5.82 -1.45
N GLY A 318 -26.47 5.38 -0.52
CA GLY A 318 -26.49 4.07 0.14
C GLY A 318 -25.72 4.13 1.47
N GLY A 319 -26.24 3.52 2.54
CA GLY A 319 -25.68 3.65 3.90
C GLY A 319 -24.54 2.65 4.18
N ARG A 320 -23.45 3.11 4.82
CA ARG A 320 -22.37 2.23 5.29
C ARG A 320 -22.67 1.69 6.69
N SER A 321 -22.77 0.37 6.81
CA SER A 321 -22.77 -0.31 8.11
C SER A 321 -21.36 -0.29 8.71
N ALA A 322 -21.23 -0.16 10.03
CA ALA A 322 -19.93 -0.06 10.70
C ALA A 322 -19.29 -1.45 10.88
N ALA A 323 -18.04 -1.60 10.43
CA ALA A 323 -17.23 -2.80 10.62
C ALA A 323 -16.17 -2.59 11.71
N VAL A 324 -16.17 -3.46 12.73
CA VAL A 324 -15.16 -3.48 13.81
C VAL A 324 -14.05 -4.45 13.42
N PHE A 325 -12.80 -3.99 13.41
CA PHE A 325 -11.64 -4.85 13.18
C PHE A 325 -11.26 -5.63 14.45
N PRO A 326 -11.26 -6.97 14.45
CA PRO A 326 -10.81 -7.76 15.59
C PRO A 326 -9.27 -7.78 15.66
N GLY A 327 -8.69 -6.84 16.41
CA GLY A 327 -7.27 -6.85 16.74
C GLY A 327 -6.90 -8.03 17.65
N GLY A 328 -6.45 -9.13 17.06
CA GLY A 328 -6.11 -10.35 17.80
C GLY A 328 -4.89 -10.19 18.69
N ALA A 329 -5.09 -10.22 20.01
CA ALA A 329 -4.05 -10.34 21.02
C ALA A 329 -4.32 -11.57 21.90
N ALA A 330 -3.50 -12.62 21.75
CA ALA A 330 -3.66 -13.85 22.50
C ALA A 330 -3.12 -13.71 23.95
N ALA A 331 -4.02 -13.70 24.93
CA ALA A 331 -3.66 -13.77 26.34
C ALA A 331 -3.66 -15.23 26.84
N LEU A 332 -2.57 -15.65 27.46
CA LEU A 332 -2.45 -16.98 28.08
C LEU A 332 -3.31 -17.07 29.36
N PRO A 333 -4.01 -18.18 29.62
CA PRO A 333 -4.84 -18.32 30.81
C PRO A 333 -4.00 -18.52 32.08
N ALA A 334 -4.23 -17.68 33.09
CA ALA A 334 -3.66 -17.87 34.42
C ALA A 334 -4.24 -19.13 35.08
N ARG A 335 -3.37 -20.10 35.39
CA ARG A 335 -3.75 -21.42 35.92
C ARG A 335 -4.16 -21.33 37.38
N SER A 336 -5.46 -21.48 37.67
CA SER A 336 -5.97 -21.54 39.04
C SER A 336 -5.61 -22.88 39.71
N GLY A 337 -5.14 -22.82 40.95
CA GLY A 337 -4.83 -24.00 41.77
C GLY A 337 -5.37 -23.82 43.19
N ARG A 338 -6.32 -24.68 43.59
CA ARG A 338 -6.75 -24.84 44.99
C ARG A 338 -6.35 -26.23 45.48
N GLY A 339 -5.71 -26.27 46.65
CA GLY A 339 -5.20 -27.49 47.30
C GLY A 339 -4.22 -27.05 48.40
N ALA A 340 -4.58 -26.76 49.65
CA ALA A 340 -5.43 -27.44 50.65
C ALA A 340 -4.62 -28.34 51.62
N ARG A 341 -4.43 -27.84 52.84
CA ARG A 341 -4.16 -28.54 54.12
C ARG A 341 -2.86 -29.37 54.27
N ALA A 342 -2.01 -28.98 55.23
CA ALA A 342 -1.71 -29.81 56.40
C ALA A 342 -1.00 -29.02 57.54
N HIS A 343 -1.16 -29.55 58.75
CA HIS A 343 -0.51 -29.31 60.07
C HIS A 343 1.03 -29.08 60.02
N THR A 344 1.73 -28.52 61.03
CA THR A 344 1.53 -28.19 62.47
C THR A 344 2.13 -26.79 62.80
N GLY A 345 2.16 -26.20 64.02
CA GLY A 345 1.72 -26.56 65.38
C GLY A 345 1.98 -25.39 66.37
N TRP A 346 1.46 -25.52 67.61
CA TRP A 346 1.61 -24.56 68.74
C TRP A 346 3.00 -24.65 69.42
N PRO A 347 3.40 -23.74 70.36
CA PRO A 347 2.58 -22.79 71.15
C PRO A 347 2.74 -21.29 70.80
#